data_AF-A0AA95I6B0-F1
#
_entry.id   AF-A0AA95I6B0-F1
#
_cell.length_a   1.000
_cell.length_b   1.000
_cell.length_c   1.000
_cell.angle_alpha   90.00
_cell.angle_beta   90.00
_cell.angle_gamma   90.00
#
_symmetry.space_group_name_H-M   'P 1'
#
loop_
_entity.id
_entity.type
_entity.pdbx_description
1 polymer ?
#
loop_
_entity_poly.entity_id
_entity_poly.type
_entity_poly.pdbx_seq_one_letter_code
_entity_poly.pdbx_strand_id
1 'polypeptide(L)' 'MKIKDLEQELIAINVPKDIYSILKGGLPNEQYCISKDGDNWEVYYSERGNKSGLIIFDNEDMACEYFYKTVAKYAKG' A
#
# COMPACT_ATOMS: atom_id res chain seq x y z
N MET A 1 5.62 -10.94 -4.05
CA MET A 1 4.50 -10.62 -4.96
C MET A 1 4.83 -9.31 -5.64
N LYS A 2 4.49 -9.13 -6.93
CA LYS A 2 4.76 -7.86 -7.63
C LYS A 2 3.59 -6.91 -7.47
N ILE A 3 3.82 -5.62 -7.71
CA ILE A 3 2.76 -4.59 -7.69
C ILE A 3 1.58 -4.98 -8.58
N LYS A 4 1.86 -5.58 -9.75
CA LYS A 4 0.83 -6.01 -10.70
C LYS A 4 -0.13 -7.04 -10.09
N ASP A 5 0.39 -7.93 -9.25
CA ASP A 5 -0.38 -8.98 -8.59
C ASP A 5 -1.09 -8.42 -7.36
N LEU A 6 -0.45 -7.51 -6.63
CA LEU A 6 -0.95 -6.91 -5.40
C LEU A 6 -2.37 -6.36 -5.54
N GLU A 7 -2.64 -5.54 -6.57
CA GLU A 7 -3.97 -4.96 -6.74
C GLU A 7 -5.04 -6.03 -7.02
N GLN A 8 -4.70 -7.07 -7.79
CA GLN A 8 -5.61 -8.15 -8.10
C GLN A 8 -5.96 -8.97 -6.86
N GLU A 9 -4.97 -9.28 -6.02
CA GLU A 9 -5.16 -10.00 -4.75
C GLU A 9 -6.06 -9.21 -3.79
N LEU A 10 -5.86 -7.89 -3.68
CA LEU A 10 -6.69 -7.03 -2.82
C LEU A 10 -8.14 -6.96 -3.30
N ILE A 11 -8.34 -6.90 -4.63
CA ILE A 11 -9.68 -6.95 -5.22
C ILE A 11 -10.32 -8.32 -4.97
N ALA A 12 -9.57 -9.42 -5.13
CA ALA A 12 -10.08 -10.77 -4.96
C ALA A 12 -10.60 -11.05 -3.53
N ILE A 13 -9.98 -10.44 -2.53
CA ILE A 13 -10.42 -10.53 -1.12
C ILE A 13 -11.37 -9.39 -0.70
N ASN A 14 -11.88 -8.59 -1.66
CA ASN A 14 -12.80 -7.47 -1.41
C ASN A 14 -12.27 -6.43 -0.40
N VAL A 15 -10.99 -6.06 -0.49
CA VAL A 15 -10.49 -4.87 0.20
C VAL A 15 -11.12 -3.62 -0.41
N PRO A 16 -11.73 -2.72 0.37
CA PRO A 16 -12.30 -1.47 -0.15
C PRO A 16 -11.25 -0.62 -0.88
N LYS A 17 -11.57 -0.09 -2.07
CA LYS A 17 -10.60 0.71 -2.86
C LYS A 17 -10.26 2.06 -2.24
N ASP A 18 -11.08 2.55 -1.32
CA ASP A 18 -10.92 3.83 -0.64
C ASP A 18 -9.92 3.79 0.52
N ILE A 19 -9.48 2.61 0.95
CA ILE A 19 -8.50 2.48 2.05
C ILE A 19 -7.05 2.35 1.58
N TYR A 20 -6.79 2.20 0.28
CA TYR A 20 -5.46 1.95 -0.25
C TYR A 20 -5.15 2.75 -1.52
N SER A 21 -3.85 3.04 -1.72
CA SER A 21 -3.32 3.76 -2.88
C SER A 21 -2.03 3.08 -3.35
N ILE A 22 -2.02 2.61 -4.60
CA ILE A 22 -0.88 1.90 -5.20
C ILE A 22 -0.25 2.78 -6.26
N LEU A 23 1.05 3.06 -6.13
CA LEU A 23 1.88 3.82 -7.07
C LEU A 23 1.43 5.25 -7.43
N LYS A 24 0.40 5.81 -6.79
CA LYS A 24 0.01 7.22 -7.02
C LYS A 24 0.96 8.21 -6.36
N GLY A 25 1.64 7.79 -5.29
CA GLY A 25 2.40 8.69 -4.42
C GLY A 25 1.53 9.74 -3.74
N GLY A 26 2.17 10.75 -3.17
CA GLY A 26 1.49 11.87 -2.53
C GLY A 26 0.92 11.52 -1.15
N LEU A 27 -0.12 12.27 -0.76
CA LEU A 27 -0.69 12.23 0.58
C LEU A 27 -2.23 12.18 0.53
N PRO A 28 -2.82 11.12 -0.07
CA PRO A 28 -4.27 10.94 -0.05
C PRO A 28 -4.76 10.79 1.41
N ASN A 29 -5.89 11.38 1.74
CA ASN A 29 -6.38 11.33 3.12
C ASN A 29 -6.90 9.92 3.47
N GLU A 30 -6.51 9.41 4.62
CA GLU A 30 -6.98 8.15 5.23
C GLU A 30 -6.72 6.90 4.38
N GLN A 31 -5.57 6.85 3.71
CA GLN A 31 -5.19 5.72 2.84
C GLN A 31 -3.83 5.14 3.18
N TYR A 32 -3.75 3.80 3.15
CA TYR A 32 -2.48 3.09 3.11
C TYR A 32 -1.88 3.21 1.70
N CYS A 33 -0.64 3.65 1.62
CA CYS A 33 0.04 3.93 0.37
C CYS A 33 1.25 3.01 0.20
N ILE A 34 1.43 2.52 -1.03
CA ILE A 34 2.71 1.96 -1.50
C ILE A 34 3.16 2.78 -2.71
N SER A 35 4.34 3.40 -2.63
CA SER A 35 4.91 4.19 -3.71
C SER A 35 6.38 3.89 -3.93
N LYS A 36 6.87 4.20 -5.12
CA LYS A 36 8.29 4.10 -5.46
C LYS A 36 8.94 5.47 -5.37
N ASP A 37 10.03 5.58 -4.63
CA ASP A 37 10.87 6.78 -4.51
C ASP A 37 12.32 6.41 -4.85
N GLY A 38 12.78 6.82 -6.03
CA GLY A 38 14.04 6.34 -6.59
C GLY A 38 14.06 4.81 -6.74
N ASP A 39 15.06 4.17 -6.13
CA ASP A 39 15.20 2.71 -6.09
C ASP A 39 14.45 2.05 -4.92
N ASN A 40 13.88 2.86 -4.02
CA ASN A 40 13.21 2.39 -2.82
C ASN A 40 11.70 2.30 -2.99
N TRP A 41 11.09 1.46 -2.17
CA TRP A 41 9.66 1.30 -2.00
C TRP A 41 9.25 1.80 -0.63
N GLU A 42 8.33 2.75 -0.60
CA GLU A 42 7.77 3.29 0.63
C GLU A 42 6.39 2.69 0.87
N VAL A 43 6.16 2.20 2.09
CA VAL A 43 4.83 1.87 2.61
C VAL A 43 4.52 2.79 3.78
N TYR A 44 3.39 3.49 3.75
CA TYR A 44 2.98 4.41 4.81
C TYR A 44 1.45 4.52 4.89
N TYR A 45 0.95 5.01 6.00
CA TYR A 45 -0.40 5.53 6.10
C TYR A 45 -0.39 7.04 5.89
N SER A 46 -1.25 7.55 5.03
CA SER A 46 -1.38 8.98 4.77
C SER A 46 -2.60 9.54 5.48
N GLU A 47 -2.38 10.52 6.35
CA GLU A 47 -3.43 11.18 7.12
C GLU A 47 -3.13 12.67 7.25
N ARG A 48 -4.11 13.53 6.91
CA ARG A 48 -4.02 14.99 7.08
C ARG A 48 -2.73 15.60 6.50
N GLY A 49 -2.29 15.11 5.34
CA GLY A 49 -1.09 15.59 4.66
C GLY A 49 0.24 15.10 5.25
N ASN A 50 0.25 14.04 6.06
CA ASN A 50 1.46 13.48 6.64
C ASN A 50 1.57 11.98 6.36
N LYS A 51 2.82 11.49 6.21
CA LYS A 51 3.13 10.06 6.22
C LYS A 51 3.34 9.60 7.66
N SER A 52 2.57 8.62 8.10
CA SER A 52 2.72 7.94 9.38
C SER A 52 3.08 6.48 9.15
N GLY A 53 3.90 5.90 10.05
CA GLY A 53 4.32 4.50 9.93
C GLY A 53 5.09 4.20 8.63
N LEU A 54 5.89 5.15 8.14
CA LEU A 54 6.71 4.99 6.95
C LEU A 54 7.73 3.86 7.15
N ILE A 55 7.71 2.90 6.23
CA ILE A 55 8.71 1.85 6.11
C ILE A 55 9.26 1.86 4.69
N ILE A 56 10.58 1.78 4.58
CA ILE A 56 11.30 1.79 3.31
C ILE A 56 11.85 0.39 3.05
N PHE A 57 11.64 -0.11 1.85
CA PHE A 57 12.17 -1.38 1.37
C PHE A 57 13.00 -1.14 0.11
N ASP A 58 14.07 -1.91 -0.06
CA ASP A 58 14.87 -1.97 -1.29
C ASP A 58 14.32 -3.01 -2.29
N ASN A 59 13.30 -3.75 -1.89
CA ASN A 59 12.75 -4.87 -2.64
C ASN A 59 11.23 -4.75 -2.78
N GLU A 60 10.75 -4.79 -4.02
CA GLU A 60 9.33 -4.72 -4.36
C GLU A 60 8.52 -5.83 -3.70
N ASP A 61 9.02 -7.07 -3.71
CA ASP A 61 8.29 -8.22 -3.18
C ASP A 61 8.05 -8.09 -1.68
N MET A 62 9.05 -7.60 -0.94
CA MET A 62 8.92 -7.34 0.50
C MET A 62 7.92 -6.21 0.78
N ALA A 63 8.00 -5.12 0.01
CA ALA A 63 7.08 -3.99 0.17
C ALA A 63 5.63 -4.40 -0.11
N CYS A 64 5.38 -5.13 -1.20
CA CYS A 64 4.03 -5.58 -1.54
C CYS A 64 3.49 -6.61 -0.54
N GLU A 65 4.32 -7.55 -0.08
CA GLU A 65 3.93 -8.53 0.95
C GLU A 65 3.54 -7.84 2.27
N TYR A 66 4.35 -6.86 2.70
CA TYR A 66 4.06 -6.06 3.89
C TYR A 66 2.77 -5.24 3.71
N PHE A 67 2.62 -4.59 2.55
CA PHE A 67 1.44 -3.81 2.23
C PHE A 67 0.17 -4.66 2.24
N TYR A 68 0.18 -5.80 1.54
CA TYR A 68 -0.92 -6.76 1.48
C TYR A 68 -1.39 -7.14 2.89
N LYS A 69 -0.48 -7.60 3.75
CA LYS A 69 -0.79 -7.96 5.15
C LYS A 69 -1.40 -6.80 5.93
N THR A 70 -0.92 -5.58 5.67
CA THR A 70 -1.41 -4.36 6.33
C THR A 70 -2.86 -4.05 5.99
N VAL A 71 -3.25 -4.18 4.71
CA VAL A 71 -4.58 -3.79 4.24
C VAL A 71 -5.58 -4.96 4.16
N ALA A 72 -5.12 -6.20 4.05
CA ALA A 72 -5.98 -7.39 3.98
C ALA A 72 -6.87 -7.58 5.22
N LYS A 73 -6.47 -7.01 6.38
CA LYS A 73 -7.29 -7.00 7.60
C LYS A 73 -8.63 -6.24 7.46
N TYR A 74 -8.78 -5.46 6.39
CA TYR A 74 -10.01 -4.71 6.08
C TYR A 74 -10.84 -5.36 4.95
N ALA A 75 -10.46 -6.55 4.50
CA ALA A 75 -11.26 -7.36 3.59
C ALA A 75 -12.68 -7.54 4.13
N LYS A 76 -13.68 -7.38 3.26
CA LYS A 76 -15.09 -7.63 3.61
C LYS A 76 -15.47 -9.04 3.16
N GLY A 77 -15.94 -9.86 4.10
CA GLY A 77 -16.52 -11.19 3.85
C GLY A 77 -17.95 -11.13 3.35
#